data_AF-A0A345YFZ0-F1
#
_entry.id   AF-A0A345YFZ0-F1
#
_cell.length_a   1.000
_cell.length_b   1.000
_cell.length_c   1.000
_cell.angle_alpha   90.00
_cell.angle_beta   90.00
_cell.angle_gamma   90.00
#
_symmetry.space_group_name_H-M   'P 1'
#
loop_
_entity.id
_entity.type
_entity.pdbx_description
1 polymer ?
#
loop_
_entity_poly.entity_id
_entity_poly.type
_entity_poly.pdbx_seq_one_letter_code
_entity_poly.pdbx_strand_id
1 'polypeptide(L)'
;MKLSYSIVRDLAAFSTIGLVTVSWASTTESTIANLATLRLGFIAIIILYLVWGIVKNPSKAARILVGSAFMGLFAGYSILMLGVMSPTASSSFSLHMTWVILSSSIAGVYYLTPAGKPIVSDRAVWMFICFALLILIYTVVEGGLLISGYPRFVYEVKNYEGNTISYSQGISKFFGLAAVFSAIILSRSMTSSHLRYLCVGFVGVFLALSLIGGGRGDFIFALLTSMLVLRKFYLAAFFFVLVLIGFVYSSAVDETLSAYSVLVGRFAAFSYSLGMRDTLLIDSFKLLFDNINCFTIGCGIGYFQSYYHYPMALYPHNVVIEMLISFGLVTTAALVLLAVSGQKRVRERHGRSPNFEFMMVFFLLISVKSGTILTSFLLFGGLVFLALHGAASLQVSKREKAKISASTPRTNRSRPFDNRPRRSRF
;
A
#
# COMPACT_ATOMS: atom_id res chain seq x y z
N MET A 1 19.07 4.57 30.73
CA MET A 1 18.67 5.42 29.58
C MET A 1 17.17 5.27 29.32
N LYS A 2 16.35 6.33 29.35
CA LYS A 2 14.90 6.23 29.04
C LYS A 2 14.70 6.41 27.53
N LEU A 3 14.19 5.39 26.80
CA LEU A 3 13.85 5.55 25.38
C LEU A 3 12.72 6.57 25.22
N SER A 4 12.90 7.54 24.31
CA SER A 4 11.85 8.50 23.95
C SER A 4 10.68 7.78 23.26
N TYR A 5 9.43 8.11 23.64
CA TYR A 5 8.23 7.60 22.98
C TYR A 5 8.26 7.79 21.45
N SER A 6 8.85 8.90 20.98
CA SER A 6 8.97 9.17 19.54
C SER A 6 9.72 8.07 18.81
N ILE A 7 10.84 7.60 19.36
CA ILE A 7 11.70 6.58 18.78
C ILE A 7 10.96 5.25 18.69
N VAL A 8 10.30 4.83 19.78
CA VAL A 8 9.54 3.56 19.82
C VAL A 8 8.43 3.55 18.77
N ARG A 9 7.72 4.68 18.59
CA ARG A 9 6.70 4.82 17.54
C ARG A 9 7.30 4.74 16.14
N ASP A 10 8.39 5.46 15.89
CA ASP A 10 9.00 5.48 14.56
C ASP A 10 9.54 4.08 14.19
N LEU A 11 10.10 3.36 15.16
CA LEU A 11 10.53 1.97 15.03
C LEU A 11 9.34 1.04 14.70
N ALA A 12 8.20 1.18 15.40
CA ALA A 12 7.01 0.39 15.09
C ALA A 12 6.46 0.67 13.69
N ALA A 13 6.43 1.94 13.27
CA ALA A 13 6.01 2.31 11.91
C ALA A 13 6.91 1.73 10.83
N PHE A 14 8.24 1.81 11.03
CA PHE A 14 9.22 1.14 10.18
C PHE A 14 8.98 -0.37 10.14
N SER A 15 8.82 -1.03 11.30
CA SER A 15 8.61 -2.49 11.37
C SER A 15 7.34 -2.94 10.66
N THR A 16 6.27 -2.14 10.64
CA THR A 16 5.06 -2.49 9.88
C THR A 16 5.28 -2.45 8.37
N ILE A 17 6.01 -1.44 7.88
CA ILE A 17 6.37 -1.39 6.46
C ILE A 17 7.31 -2.55 6.15
N GLY A 18 8.38 -2.71 6.94
CA GLY A 18 9.37 -3.78 6.82
C GLY A 18 8.77 -5.18 6.84
N LEU A 19 7.82 -5.46 7.73
CA LEU A 19 7.14 -6.76 7.82
C LEU A 19 6.51 -7.18 6.49
N VAL A 20 5.86 -6.25 5.79
CA VAL A 20 5.21 -6.55 4.51
C VAL A 20 6.25 -6.62 3.40
N THR A 21 7.17 -5.66 3.35
CA THR A 21 8.06 -5.50 2.20
C THR A 21 9.29 -6.40 2.23
N VAL A 22 9.76 -6.85 3.40
CA VAL A 22 10.97 -7.69 3.50
C VAL A 22 10.83 -9.00 2.73
N SER A 23 9.62 -9.50 2.63
CA SER A 23 9.29 -10.68 1.83
C SER A 23 9.62 -10.54 0.36
N TRP A 24 9.59 -9.32 -0.14
CA TRP A 24 9.79 -9.01 -1.54
C TRP A 24 11.26 -9.02 -1.93
N ALA A 25 12.17 -8.99 -0.96
CA ALA A 25 13.61 -8.97 -1.20
C ALA A 25 14.25 -10.36 -1.38
N SER A 26 13.48 -11.44 -1.49
CA SER A 26 14.01 -12.80 -1.64
C SER A 26 14.52 -13.07 -3.06
N THR A 27 15.69 -13.71 -3.16
CA THR A 27 16.33 -14.08 -4.43
C THR A 27 16.69 -15.57 -4.49
N THR A 28 17.26 -16.10 -3.41
CA THR A 28 17.71 -17.51 -3.25
C THR A 28 16.94 -18.20 -2.12
N GLU A 29 17.00 -19.53 -2.04
CA GLU A 29 16.39 -20.27 -0.93
C GLU A 29 16.98 -19.87 0.43
N SER A 30 18.30 -19.63 0.50
CA SER A 30 18.98 -19.14 1.72
C SER A 30 18.40 -17.81 2.20
N THR A 31 18.15 -16.87 1.27
CA THR A 31 17.58 -15.56 1.61
C THR A 31 16.14 -15.69 2.12
N ILE A 32 15.33 -16.63 1.61
CA ILE A 32 13.94 -16.79 2.04
C ILE A 32 13.86 -17.13 3.54
N ALA A 33 14.66 -18.08 4.01
CA ALA A 33 14.69 -18.50 5.41
C ALA A 33 15.12 -17.35 6.33
N ASN A 34 16.19 -16.64 5.98
CA ASN A 34 16.70 -15.53 6.78
C ASN A 34 15.73 -14.34 6.83
N LEU A 35 15.10 -14.00 5.70
CA LEU A 35 14.07 -12.95 5.65
C LEU A 35 12.81 -13.33 6.41
N ALA A 36 12.47 -14.63 6.52
CA ALA A 36 11.37 -15.09 7.35
C ALA A 36 11.67 -14.88 8.85
N THR A 37 12.88 -15.17 9.30
CA THR A 37 13.32 -14.88 10.68
C THR A 37 13.25 -13.39 10.99
N LEU A 38 13.68 -12.53 10.06
CA LEU A 38 13.59 -11.08 10.22
C LEU A 38 12.14 -10.58 10.36
N ARG A 39 11.16 -11.22 9.69
CA ARG A 39 9.73 -10.91 9.87
C ARG A 39 9.26 -11.18 11.29
N LEU A 40 9.72 -12.26 11.93
CA LEU A 40 9.38 -12.54 13.33
C LEU A 40 9.86 -11.42 14.26
N GLY A 41 11.05 -10.88 14.00
CA GLY A 41 11.57 -9.70 14.70
C GLY A 41 10.68 -8.47 14.54
N PHE A 42 10.20 -8.18 13.32
CA PHE A 42 9.26 -7.09 13.09
C PHE A 42 7.92 -7.30 13.82
N ILE A 43 7.37 -8.52 13.80
CA ILE A 43 6.15 -8.87 14.53
C ILE A 43 6.33 -8.61 16.02
N ALA A 44 7.44 -9.05 16.62
CA ALA A 44 7.72 -8.84 18.03
C ALA A 44 7.77 -7.35 18.41
N ILE A 45 8.44 -6.52 17.61
CA ILE A 45 8.49 -5.06 17.81
C ILE A 45 7.09 -4.44 17.79
N ILE A 46 6.23 -4.87 16.85
CA ILE A 46 4.86 -4.34 16.74
C ILE A 46 4.01 -4.76 17.94
N ILE A 47 4.09 -6.03 18.36
CA ILE A 47 3.35 -6.53 19.54
C ILE A 47 3.79 -5.79 20.81
N LEU A 48 5.10 -5.61 21.02
CA LEU A 48 5.61 -4.88 22.18
C LEU A 48 5.11 -3.43 22.21
N TYR A 49 5.09 -2.77 21.04
CA TYR A 49 4.56 -1.42 20.90
C TYR A 49 3.07 -1.33 21.22
N LEU A 50 2.29 -2.29 20.73
CA LEU A 50 0.86 -2.41 20.98
C LEU A 50 0.56 -2.56 22.47
N VAL A 51 1.22 -3.52 23.13
CA VAL A 51 1.07 -3.78 24.57
C VAL A 51 1.44 -2.54 25.36
N TRP A 52 2.58 -1.92 25.08
CA TRP A 52 3.01 -0.71 25.76
C TRP A 52 2.05 0.48 25.55
N GLY A 53 1.49 0.61 24.35
CA GLY A 53 0.48 1.62 24.04
C GLY A 53 -0.84 1.44 24.78
N ILE A 54 -1.28 0.19 24.95
CA ILE A 54 -2.46 -0.20 25.73
C ILE A 54 -2.23 0.09 27.22
N VAL A 55 -1.10 -0.34 27.77
CA VAL A 55 -0.74 -0.10 29.19
C VAL A 55 -0.74 1.39 29.53
N LYS A 56 -0.19 2.23 28.64
CA LYS A 56 -0.17 3.69 28.86
C LYS A 56 -1.50 4.39 28.68
N ASN A 57 -2.37 3.86 27.82
CA ASN A 57 -3.67 4.45 27.56
C ASN A 57 -4.66 3.35 27.16
N PRO A 58 -5.38 2.77 28.13
CA PRO A 58 -6.31 1.66 27.89
C PRO A 58 -7.39 1.97 26.85
N SER A 59 -7.76 3.25 26.66
CA SER A 59 -8.71 3.65 25.60
C SER A 59 -8.21 3.35 24.18
N LYS A 60 -6.90 3.12 24.00
CA LYS A 60 -6.33 2.67 22.72
C LYS A 60 -6.62 1.20 22.44
N ALA A 61 -6.79 0.36 23.46
CA ALA A 61 -7.19 -1.03 23.29
C ALA A 61 -8.54 -1.12 22.56
N ALA A 62 -9.49 -0.25 22.93
CA ALA A 62 -10.78 -0.18 22.25
C ALA A 62 -10.64 0.17 20.75
N ARG A 63 -9.72 1.07 20.38
CA ARG A 63 -9.49 1.44 18.95
C ARG A 63 -8.88 0.29 18.16
N ILE A 64 -7.88 -0.39 18.73
CA ILE A 64 -7.24 -1.56 18.13
C ILE A 64 -8.30 -2.66 17.94
N LEU A 65 -9.11 -2.91 18.97
CA LEU A 65 -10.18 -3.90 18.94
C LEU A 65 -11.23 -3.56 17.89
N VAL A 66 -11.63 -2.29 17.74
CA VAL A 66 -12.54 -1.85 16.67
C VAL A 66 -11.94 -2.06 15.28
N GLY A 67 -10.66 -1.72 15.08
CA GLY A 67 -9.98 -1.94 13.80
C GLY A 67 -9.87 -3.42 13.42
N SER A 68 -9.47 -4.25 14.39
CA SER A 68 -9.42 -5.70 14.23
C SER A 68 -10.80 -6.31 14.00
N ALA A 69 -11.83 -5.83 14.70
CA ALA A 69 -13.21 -6.26 14.48
C ALA A 69 -13.71 -5.90 13.07
N PHE A 70 -13.39 -4.71 12.57
CA PHE A 70 -13.75 -4.30 11.21
C PHE A 70 -13.09 -5.19 10.15
N MET A 71 -11.80 -5.52 10.30
CA MET A 71 -11.12 -6.49 9.44
C MET A 71 -11.74 -7.89 9.54
N GLY A 72 -12.10 -8.31 10.75
CA GLY A 72 -12.82 -9.56 10.99
C GLY A 72 -14.17 -9.60 10.30
N LEU A 73 -14.91 -8.49 10.27
CA LEU A 73 -16.19 -8.37 9.55
C LEU A 73 -16.01 -8.50 8.03
N PHE A 74 -14.98 -7.88 7.43
CA PHE A 74 -14.70 -8.04 6.00
C PHE A 74 -14.36 -9.49 5.65
N ALA A 75 -13.52 -10.14 6.46
CA ALA A 75 -13.18 -11.54 6.28
C ALA A 75 -14.42 -12.45 6.46
N GLY A 76 -15.20 -12.24 7.51
CA GLY A 76 -16.43 -12.99 7.78
C GLY A 76 -17.48 -12.81 6.69
N TYR A 77 -17.69 -11.59 6.21
CA TYR A 77 -18.57 -11.29 5.08
C TYR A 77 -18.13 -12.02 3.81
N SER A 78 -16.83 -11.98 3.49
CA SER A 78 -16.27 -12.70 2.35
C SER A 78 -16.50 -14.22 2.44
N ILE A 79 -16.28 -14.82 3.60
CA ILE A 79 -16.49 -16.26 3.82
C ILE A 79 -17.97 -16.61 3.67
N LEU A 80 -18.87 -15.80 4.26
CA LEU A 80 -20.30 -15.99 4.16
C LEU A 80 -20.77 -15.95 2.70
N MET A 81 -20.36 -14.93 1.95
CA MET A 81 -20.76 -14.79 0.53
C MET A 81 -20.23 -15.93 -0.33
N LEU A 82 -18.99 -16.39 -0.09
CA LEU A 82 -18.44 -17.53 -0.80
C LEU A 82 -19.26 -18.80 -0.53
N GLY A 83 -19.64 -19.04 0.73
CA GLY A 83 -20.46 -20.20 1.11
C GLY A 83 -21.87 -20.17 0.51
N VAL A 84 -22.49 -18.99 0.39
CA VAL A 84 -23.80 -18.81 -0.26
C VAL A 84 -23.71 -19.05 -1.77
N MET A 85 -22.66 -18.53 -2.42
CA MET A 85 -22.55 -18.53 -3.87
C MET A 85 -21.87 -19.79 -4.43
N SER A 86 -21.05 -20.49 -3.64
CA SER A 86 -20.39 -21.73 -4.03
C SER A 86 -20.30 -22.73 -2.85
N PRO A 87 -21.40 -23.46 -2.54
CA PRO A 87 -21.46 -24.35 -1.38
C PRO A 87 -20.47 -25.52 -1.41
N THR A 88 -19.99 -25.90 -2.60
CA THR A 88 -19.05 -27.02 -2.81
C THR A 88 -17.58 -26.59 -2.79
N ALA A 89 -17.28 -25.30 -2.63
CA ALA A 89 -15.92 -24.81 -2.42
C ALA A 89 -15.41 -25.23 -1.03
N SER A 90 -15.12 -26.51 -0.85
CA SER A 90 -14.72 -27.09 0.42
C SER A 90 -13.21 -26.98 0.68
N SER A 91 -12.91 -26.56 1.92
CA SER A 91 -11.77 -26.93 2.77
C SER A 91 -10.31 -26.53 2.45
N SER A 92 -10.00 -25.82 1.37
CA SER A 92 -8.64 -25.24 1.19
C SER A 92 -8.43 -23.88 1.88
N PHE A 93 -9.25 -23.57 2.90
CA PHE A 93 -9.06 -22.42 3.79
C PHE A 93 -8.46 -22.87 5.13
N SER A 94 -7.30 -23.51 5.10
CA SER A 94 -6.54 -23.86 6.31
C SER A 94 -5.06 -23.67 6.04
N LEU A 95 -4.48 -22.66 6.70
CA LEU A 95 -3.08 -22.55 7.14
C LEU A 95 -2.78 -21.06 7.31
N HIS A 96 -2.47 -20.63 8.52
CA HIS A 96 -2.12 -19.23 8.86
C HIS A 96 -3.32 -18.27 8.81
N MET A 97 -4.22 -18.28 9.81
CA MET A 97 -3.89 -18.06 11.24
C MET A 97 -3.06 -16.80 11.51
N THR A 98 -2.49 -16.17 10.50
CA THR A 98 -1.42 -15.20 10.72
C THR A 98 -1.63 -13.98 9.84
N TRP A 99 -2.38 -14.13 8.73
CA TRP A 99 -3.17 -13.06 8.11
C TRP A 99 -4.14 -12.40 9.12
N VAL A 100 -4.77 -13.23 9.97
CA VAL A 100 -5.59 -12.88 11.14
C VAL A 100 -4.80 -12.05 12.19
N ILE A 101 -3.45 -12.07 12.17
CA ILE A 101 -2.53 -11.33 13.07
C ILE A 101 -1.84 -10.13 12.38
N LEU A 102 -1.37 -10.27 11.14
CA LEU A 102 -0.65 -9.23 10.39
C LEU A 102 -1.55 -8.01 10.11
N SER A 103 -2.82 -8.26 9.79
CA SER A 103 -3.87 -7.23 9.66
C SER A 103 -4.27 -6.65 11.02
N SER A 104 -4.27 -7.46 12.08
CA SER A 104 -4.47 -6.97 13.46
C SER A 104 -3.32 -6.06 13.96
N SER A 105 -2.26 -5.85 13.16
CA SER A 105 -1.09 -5.00 13.45
C SER A 105 -0.96 -3.75 12.57
N ILE A 106 -1.59 -3.70 11.39
CA ILE A 106 -2.02 -2.41 10.80
C ILE A 106 -2.88 -1.66 11.83
N ALA A 107 -3.70 -2.42 12.59
CA ALA A 107 -4.53 -1.95 13.69
C ALA A 107 -3.75 -1.35 14.88
N GLY A 108 -2.43 -1.53 14.99
CA GLY A 108 -1.61 -0.74 15.92
C GLY A 108 -1.12 0.58 15.38
N VAL A 109 -0.61 0.55 14.15
CA VAL A 109 0.37 1.53 13.66
C VAL A 109 -0.22 2.78 13.10
N TYR A 110 -1.45 2.69 12.63
CA TYR A 110 -2.16 3.92 12.40
C TYR A 110 -2.59 4.60 13.70
N TYR A 111 -2.71 3.87 14.81
CA TYR A 111 -3.50 4.23 15.98
C TYR A 111 -2.83 4.07 17.36
N LEU A 112 -1.52 4.20 17.46
CA LEU A 112 -1.02 4.96 18.61
C LEU A 112 -1.11 6.47 18.38
N THR A 113 -1.45 6.96 17.17
CA THR A 113 -1.48 8.38 16.76
C THR A 113 -2.03 9.32 17.85
N PRO A 114 -1.16 9.98 18.61
CA PRO A 114 -1.55 11.26 19.18
C PRO A 114 -1.79 12.24 18.01
N ALA A 115 -2.77 13.14 18.15
CA ALA A 115 -3.00 14.20 17.18
C ALA A 115 -1.74 15.05 16.98
N GLY A 116 -1.59 15.67 15.81
CA GLY A 116 -0.50 16.62 15.52
C GLY A 116 0.84 16.00 15.12
N LYS A 117 0.94 14.69 14.89
CA LYS A 117 2.16 14.06 14.35
C LYS A 117 1.92 13.30 13.04
N PRO A 118 2.91 13.25 12.12
CA PRO A 118 2.80 12.47 10.90
C PRO A 118 2.66 10.98 11.20
N ILE A 119 1.96 10.28 10.31
CA ILE A 119 1.69 8.85 10.40
C ILE A 119 2.98 8.05 10.21
N VAL A 120 3.69 8.36 9.11
CA VAL A 120 5.03 7.85 8.83
C VAL A 120 5.99 9.02 8.96
N SER A 121 6.84 9.01 9.98
CA SER A 121 7.81 10.07 10.23
C SER A 121 9.03 9.96 9.32
N ASP A 122 9.77 11.06 9.17
CA ASP A 122 11.00 11.07 8.38
C ASP A 122 12.07 10.14 8.96
N ARG A 123 12.07 9.93 10.29
CA ARG A 123 12.95 8.95 10.94
C ARG A 123 12.61 7.53 10.50
N ALA A 124 11.33 7.14 10.45
CA ALA A 124 10.92 5.83 9.97
C ALA A 124 11.28 5.61 8.48
N VAL A 125 11.16 6.67 7.67
CA VAL A 125 11.59 6.67 6.26
C VAL A 125 13.11 6.44 6.15
N TRP A 126 13.91 7.17 6.93
CA TRP A 126 15.36 6.96 6.98
C TRP A 126 15.75 5.55 7.43
N MET A 127 15.07 5.02 8.44
CA MET A 127 15.27 3.63 8.88
C MET A 127 14.98 2.64 7.75
N PHE A 128 13.94 2.88 6.94
CA PHE A 128 13.64 2.06 5.77
C PHE A 128 14.71 2.18 4.68
N ILE A 129 15.20 3.37 4.39
CA ILE A 129 16.30 3.59 3.41
C ILE A 129 17.56 2.84 3.85
N CYS A 130 17.97 2.99 5.11
CA CYS A 130 19.11 2.25 5.66
C CYS A 130 18.87 0.74 5.62
N PHE A 131 17.66 0.30 5.93
CA PHE A 131 17.28 -1.10 5.82
C PHE A 131 17.38 -1.63 4.39
N ALA A 132 16.97 -0.86 3.38
CA ALA A 132 17.11 -1.24 1.98
C ALA A 132 18.59 -1.36 1.56
N LEU A 133 19.48 -0.51 2.08
CA LEU A 133 20.93 -0.63 1.88
C LEU A 133 21.48 -1.89 2.54
N LEU A 134 21.04 -2.21 3.77
CA LEU A 134 21.46 -3.43 4.46
C LEU A 134 21.00 -4.68 3.70
N ILE A 135 19.77 -4.69 3.19
CA ILE A 135 19.26 -5.76 2.34
C ILE A 135 20.07 -5.87 1.06
N LEU A 136 20.44 -4.75 0.42
CA LEU A 136 21.31 -4.77 -0.75
C LEU A 136 22.67 -5.41 -0.46
N ILE A 137 23.34 -5.00 0.62
CA ILE A 137 24.63 -5.58 1.05
C ILE A 137 24.45 -7.08 1.30
N TYR A 138 23.40 -7.46 2.03
CA TYR A 138 23.08 -8.84 2.32
C TYR A 138 22.89 -9.67 1.03
N THR A 139 22.10 -9.17 0.07
CA THR A 139 21.88 -9.83 -1.21
C THR A 139 23.17 -9.98 -2.04
N VAL A 140 24.09 -9.02 -1.96
CA VAL A 140 25.40 -9.13 -2.63
C VAL A 140 26.27 -10.20 -1.96
N VAL A 141 26.35 -10.21 -0.63
CA VAL A 141 27.15 -11.17 0.14
C VAL A 141 26.66 -12.61 -0.07
N GLU A 142 25.36 -12.81 -0.16
CA GLU A 142 24.74 -14.11 -0.44
C GLU A 142 24.80 -14.52 -1.92
N GLY A 143 25.41 -13.71 -2.79
CA GLY A 143 25.48 -13.98 -4.23
C GLY A 143 24.16 -13.80 -4.99
N GLY A 144 23.11 -13.30 -4.33
CA GLY A 144 21.82 -13.00 -4.94
C GLY A 144 21.85 -11.79 -5.91
N LEU A 145 22.91 -10.98 -5.87
CA LEU A 145 23.18 -9.92 -6.85
C LEU A 145 24.63 -10.04 -7.32
N LEU A 146 24.83 -10.39 -8.59
CA LEU A 146 26.14 -10.42 -9.22
C LEU A 146 26.48 -9.04 -9.77
N ILE A 147 27.62 -8.49 -9.35
CA ILE A 147 28.15 -7.20 -9.81
C ILE A 147 29.19 -7.39 -10.94
N SER A 148 29.66 -8.62 -11.18
CA SER A 148 30.60 -8.91 -12.26
C SER A 148 29.93 -8.79 -13.63
N GLY A 149 30.47 -7.90 -14.48
CA GLY A 149 29.89 -7.56 -15.78
C GLY A 149 28.65 -6.67 -15.63
N TYR A 150 27.52 -7.11 -16.21
CA TYR A 150 26.24 -6.40 -16.07
C TYR A 150 25.53 -6.79 -14.77
N PRO A 151 25.26 -5.84 -13.85
CA PRO A 151 24.62 -6.15 -12.58
C PRO A 151 23.28 -6.85 -12.77
N ARG A 152 23.10 -8.02 -12.16
CA ARG A 152 21.87 -8.81 -12.27
C ARG A 152 21.57 -9.59 -11.00
N PHE A 153 20.30 -9.70 -10.67
CA PHE A 153 19.85 -10.60 -9.61
C PHE A 153 19.93 -12.05 -10.08
N VAL A 154 20.38 -12.93 -9.19
CA VAL A 154 20.37 -14.38 -9.37
C VAL A 154 19.20 -14.94 -8.61
N TYR A 155 18.31 -15.62 -9.33
CA TYR A 155 17.13 -16.22 -8.75
C TYR A 155 17.27 -17.75 -8.84
N GLU A 156 17.28 -18.40 -7.69
CA GLU A 156 17.34 -19.87 -7.60
C GLU A 156 15.93 -20.48 -7.48
N VAL A 157 14.91 -19.64 -7.31
CA VAL A 157 13.52 -20.05 -7.16
C VAL A 157 12.99 -20.54 -8.50
N LYS A 158 12.44 -21.77 -8.51
CA LYS A 158 11.74 -22.34 -9.66
C LYS A 158 10.26 -21.97 -9.63
N ASN A 159 9.64 -21.78 -10.79
CA ASN A 159 8.19 -21.65 -10.91
C ASN A 159 7.52 -23.04 -10.68
N TYR A 160 6.18 -23.07 -10.64
CA TYR A 160 5.42 -24.32 -10.48
C TYR A 160 5.66 -25.35 -11.60
N GLU A 161 6.18 -24.92 -12.75
CA GLU A 161 6.51 -25.76 -13.90
C GLU A 161 7.98 -26.24 -13.85
N GLY A 162 8.73 -25.90 -12.79
CA GLY A 162 10.13 -26.26 -12.62
C GLY A 162 11.13 -25.36 -13.36
N ASN A 163 10.65 -24.34 -14.08
CA ASN A 163 11.48 -23.38 -14.82
C ASN A 163 12.13 -22.38 -13.86
N THR A 164 13.40 -22.05 -14.10
CA THR A 164 14.10 -21.01 -13.33
C THR A 164 13.45 -19.66 -13.59
N ILE A 165 13.12 -18.94 -12.50
CA ILE A 165 12.52 -17.63 -12.59
C ILE A 165 13.63 -16.63 -12.96
N SER A 166 13.46 -15.85 -14.03
CA SER A 166 14.48 -14.87 -14.45
C SER A 166 14.28 -13.46 -13.86
N TYR A 167 13.20 -13.22 -13.09
CA TYR A 167 12.89 -11.90 -12.52
C TYR A 167 12.07 -11.98 -11.22
N SER A 168 12.13 -10.93 -10.40
CA SER A 168 11.30 -10.79 -9.20
C SER A 168 10.55 -9.46 -9.17
N GLN A 169 9.21 -9.56 -9.27
CA GLN A 169 8.32 -8.41 -9.01
C GLN A 169 8.50 -7.88 -7.59
N GLY A 170 8.79 -8.77 -6.63
CA GLY A 170 9.06 -8.37 -5.25
C GLY A 170 10.24 -7.39 -5.17
N ILE A 171 11.39 -7.77 -5.72
CA ILE A 171 12.62 -6.96 -5.68
C ILE A 171 12.36 -5.58 -6.28
N SER A 172 11.63 -5.56 -7.40
CA SER A 172 11.25 -4.34 -8.10
C SER A 172 10.40 -3.41 -7.22
N LYS A 173 9.42 -3.96 -6.48
CA LYS A 173 8.57 -3.23 -5.52
C LYS A 173 9.34 -2.73 -4.30
N PHE A 174 10.21 -3.57 -3.74
CA PHE A 174 10.99 -3.26 -2.54
C PHE A 174 11.92 -2.07 -2.75
N PHE A 175 12.78 -2.15 -3.78
CA PHE A 175 13.67 -1.03 -4.11
C PHE A 175 12.91 0.15 -4.72
N GLY A 176 11.78 -0.10 -5.41
CA GLY A 176 10.89 0.95 -5.87
C GLY A 176 10.34 1.81 -4.72
N LEU A 177 9.93 1.19 -3.60
CA LEU A 177 9.52 1.94 -2.41
C LEU A 177 10.68 2.73 -1.79
N ALA A 178 11.87 2.13 -1.72
CA ALA A 178 13.07 2.79 -1.21
C ALA A 178 13.44 4.03 -2.03
N ALA A 179 13.26 3.98 -3.36
CA ALA A 179 13.42 5.12 -4.25
C ALA A 179 12.39 6.21 -3.96
N VAL A 180 11.10 5.87 -3.83
CA VAL A 180 10.04 6.83 -3.49
C VAL A 180 10.34 7.53 -2.16
N PHE A 181 10.75 6.78 -1.14
CA PHE A 181 11.14 7.34 0.15
C PHE A 181 12.36 8.25 0.08
N SER A 182 13.39 7.86 -0.68
CA SER A 182 14.56 8.70 -0.93
C SER A 182 14.20 9.99 -1.65
N ALA A 183 13.28 9.93 -2.62
CA ALA A 183 12.75 11.09 -3.34
C ALA A 183 11.99 12.04 -2.41
N ILE A 184 11.24 11.50 -1.44
CA ILE A 184 10.51 12.33 -0.46
C ILE A 184 11.47 13.09 0.44
N ILE A 185 12.52 12.42 0.92
CA ILE A 185 13.55 13.10 1.73
C ILE A 185 14.29 14.14 0.89
N LEU A 186 14.66 13.80 -0.35
CA LEU A 186 15.29 14.72 -1.30
C LEU A 186 14.46 15.98 -1.53
N SER A 187 13.13 15.84 -1.66
CA SER A 187 12.23 16.99 -1.87
C SER A 187 12.23 18.02 -0.72
N ARG A 188 12.75 17.64 0.46
CA ARG A 188 12.78 18.47 1.67
C ARG A 188 14.18 18.91 2.09
N SER A 189 15.25 18.29 1.57
CA SER A 189 16.64 18.54 1.98
C SER A 189 17.26 19.78 1.34
N MET A 190 16.54 20.91 1.38
CA MET A 190 16.92 22.16 0.70
C MET A 190 18.16 22.85 1.30
N THR A 191 18.54 22.52 2.54
CA THR A 191 19.58 23.26 3.29
C THR A 191 20.98 22.64 3.27
N SER A 192 21.11 21.32 3.03
CA SER A 192 22.40 20.62 3.03
C SER A 192 22.70 20.03 1.66
N SER A 193 23.70 20.57 0.97
CA SER A 193 24.16 20.08 -0.32
C SER A 193 24.59 18.61 -0.27
N HIS A 194 25.35 18.20 0.76
CA HIS A 194 25.78 16.81 0.94
C HIS A 194 24.60 15.85 1.09
N LEU A 195 23.63 16.17 1.95
CA LEU A 195 22.45 15.33 2.13
C LEU A 195 21.64 15.22 0.83
N ARG A 196 21.55 16.32 0.07
CA ARG A 196 20.88 16.36 -1.22
C ARG A 196 21.56 15.41 -2.22
N TYR A 197 22.88 15.49 -2.39
CA TYR A 197 23.61 14.59 -3.28
C TYR A 197 23.51 13.13 -2.87
N LEU A 198 23.58 12.85 -1.56
CA LEU A 198 23.38 11.51 -1.02
C LEU A 198 22.00 10.96 -1.39
N CYS A 199 20.93 11.75 -1.19
CA CYS A 199 19.57 11.31 -1.53
C CYS A 199 19.36 11.16 -3.05
N VAL A 200 20.00 11.98 -3.89
CA VAL A 200 20.02 11.77 -5.35
C VAL A 200 20.66 10.43 -5.70
N GLY A 201 21.80 10.12 -5.07
CA GLY A 201 22.47 8.82 -5.21
C GLY A 201 21.56 7.66 -4.82
N PHE A 202 20.86 7.75 -3.69
CA PHE A 202 19.91 6.71 -3.27
C PHE A 202 18.73 6.55 -4.21
N VAL A 203 18.11 7.64 -4.70
CA VAL A 203 17.05 7.55 -5.70
C VAL A 203 17.55 6.84 -6.96
N GLY A 204 18.72 7.23 -7.48
CA GLY A 204 19.30 6.61 -8.66
C GLY A 204 19.59 5.11 -8.49
N VAL A 205 20.29 4.75 -7.40
CA VAL A 205 20.64 3.35 -7.10
C VAL A 205 19.39 2.49 -6.91
N PHE A 206 18.41 2.93 -6.12
CA PHE A 206 17.22 2.13 -5.88
C PHE A 206 16.30 2.01 -7.11
N LEU A 207 16.23 3.03 -7.96
CA LEU A 207 15.51 2.89 -9.24
C LEU A 207 16.25 1.95 -10.21
N ALA A 208 17.58 1.98 -10.25
CA ALA A 208 18.36 1.03 -11.03
C ALA A 208 18.15 -0.42 -10.54
N LEU A 209 18.16 -0.65 -9.23
CA LEU A 209 17.86 -1.96 -8.65
C LEU A 209 16.41 -2.39 -8.91
N SER A 210 15.46 -1.46 -8.83
CA SER A 210 14.06 -1.71 -9.17
C SER A 210 13.90 -2.11 -10.65
N LEU A 211 14.65 -1.48 -11.55
CA LEU A 211 14.70 -1.79 -12.97
C LEU A 211 15.29 -3.20 -13.22
N ILE A 212 16.46 -3.50 -12.63
CA ILE A 212 17.15 -4.78 -12.79
C ILE A 212 16.35 -5.94 -12.18
N GLY A 213 15.49 -5.68 -11.18
CA GLY A 213 14.54 -6.67 -10.65
C GLY A 213 13.53 -7.21 -11.68
N GLY A 214 13.35 -6.54 -12.83
CA GLY A 214 12.60 -7.04 -13.99
C GLY A 214 11.07 -6.85 -13.94
N GLY A 215 10.53 -6.30 -12.85
CA GLY A 215 9.12 -5.93 -12.71
C GLY A 215 8.79 -4.59 -13.36
N ARG A 216 8.60 -4.55 -14.69
CA ARG A 216 8.47 -3.25 -15.41
C ARG A 216 7.38 -2.33 -14.89
N GLY A 217 6.23 -2.89 -14.49
CA GLY A 217 5.15 -2.09 -13.91
C GLY A 217 5.54 -1.46 -12.59
N ASP A 218 6.15 -2.24 -11.72
CA ASP A 218 6.58 -1.80 -10.41
C ASP A 218 7.66 -0.72 -10.52
N PHE A 219 8.62 -0.91 -11.43
CA PHE A 219 9.62 0.11 -11.78
C PHE A 219 8.96 1.39 -12.30
N ILE A 220 8.08 1.31 -13.32
CA ILE A 220 7.40 2.49 -13.88
C ILE A 220 6.60 3.23 -12.81
N PHE A 221 5.91 2.53 -11.90
CA PHE A 221 5.17 3.20 -10.83
C PHE A 221 6.07 3.78 -9.75
N ALA A 222 7.20 3.15 -9.44
CA ALA A 222 8.23 3.74 -8.57
C ALA A 222 8.76 5.03 -9.18
N LEU A 223 9.03 5.00 -10.48
CA LEU A 223 9.48 6.12 -11.29
C LEU A 223 8.48 7.29 -11.23
N LEU A 224 7.25 7.03 -11.64
CA LEU A 224 6.18 8.03 -11.69
C LEU A 224 5.92 8.62 -10.30
N THR A 225 5.87 7.78 -9.27
CA THR A 225 5.64 8.28 -7.90
C THR A 225 6.81 9.14 -7.42
N SER A 226 8.06 8.72 -7.68
CA SER A 226 9.25 9.51 -7.32
C SER A 226 9.29 10.85 -8.07
N MET A 227 8.88 10.87 -9.33
CA MET A 227 8.74 12.10 -10.11
C MET A 227 7.64 13.02 -9.57
N LEU A 228 6.47 12.47 -9.21
CA LEU A 228 5.37 13.24 -8.60
C LEU A 228 5.81 13.90 -7.29
N VAL A 229 6.64 13.22 -6.49
CA VAL A 229 7.22 13.75 -5.27
C VAL A 229 8.17 14.93 -5.56
N LEU A 230 9.03 14.76 -6.56
CA LEU A 230 10.15 15.65 -6.83
C LEU A 230 9.77 17.01 -7.46
N ARG A 231 8.52 17.21 -7.93
CA ARG A 231 8.07 18.45 -8.62
C ARG A 231 8.95 18.82 -9.85
N LYS A 232 8.54 19.87 -10.60
CA LYS A 232 9.01 20.15 -11.97
C LYS A 232 10.53 20.27 -12.17
N PHE A 233 11.29 20.86 -11.23
CA PHE A 233 12.73 21.11 -11.43
C PHE A 233 13.59 19.84 -11.35
N TYR A 234 13.29 18.97 -10.39
CA TYR A 234 13.97 17.70 -10.23
C TYR A 234 13.48 16.66 -11.26
N LEU A 235 12.29 16.86 -11.84
CA LEU A 235 11.79 16.08 -12.97
C LEU A 235 12.74 16.16 -14.18
N ALA A 236 13.28 17.35 -14.48
CA ALA A 236 14.20 17.55 -15.59
C ALA A 236 15.55 16.87 -15.35
N ALA A 237 16.13 16.99 -14.15
CA ALA A 237 17.36 16.29 -13.79
C ALA A 237 17.17 14.76 -13.76
N PHE A 238 16.00 14.30 -13.33
CA PHE A 238 15.64 12.90 -13.31
C PHE A 238 15.44 12.31 -14.71
N PHE A 239 14.71 13.01 -15.58
CA PHE A 239 14.60 12.67 -17.00
C PHE A 239 15.96 12.72 -17.69
N PHE A 240 16.80 13.68 -17.37
CA PHE A 240 18.16 13.75 -17.90
C PHE A 240 18.98 12.52 -17.51
N VAL A 241 18.90 12.04 -16.26
CA VAL A 241 19.55 10.80 -15.83
C VAL A 241 18.96 9.58 -16.54
N LEU A 242 17.64 9.49 -16.69
CA LEU A 242 17.00 8.40 -17.44
C LEU A 242 17.38 8.40 -18.92
N VAL A 243 17.43 9.57 -19.55
CA VAL A 243 17.84 9.74 -20.94
C VAL A 243 19.32 9.42 -21.08
N LEU A 244 20.17 9.79 -20.11
CA LEU A 244 21.58 9.43 -20.09
C LEU A 244 21.76 7.91 -19.95
N ILE A 245 21.03 7.26 -19.04
CA ILE A 245 21.03 5.80 -18.89
C ILE A 245 20.51 5.16 -20.18
N GLY A 246 19.41 5.65 -20.73
CA GLY A 246 18.82 5.16 -21.99
C GLY A 246 19.73 5.38 -23.19
N PHE A 247 20.48 6.48 -23.23
CA PHE A 247 21.44 6.82 -24.27
C PHE A 247 22.66 5.90 -24.19
N VAL A 248 23.30 5.80 -23.02
CA VAL A 248 24.41 4.86 -22.73
C VAL A 248 23.98 3.44 -23.05
N TYR A 249 22.75 3.07 -22.69
CA TYR A 249 22.17 1.78 -23.00
C TYR A 249 21.98 1.58 -24.51
N SER A 250 21.34 2.52 -25.22
CA SER A 250 21.11 2.45 -26.67
C SER A 250 22.40 2.40 -27.48
N SER A 251 23.46 3.07 -27.01
CA SER A 251 24.78 3.03 -27.63
C SER A 251 25.59 1.78 -27.29
N ALA A 252 25.15 0.99 -26.30
CA ALA A 252 25.82 -0.23 -25.83
C ALA A 252 25.01 -1.51 -26.09
N VAL A 253 23.86 -1.43 -26.79
CA VAL A 253 23.07 -2.61 -27.17
C VAL A 253 23.76 -3.32 -28.32
N ASP A 254 24.69 -4.21 -27.97
CA ASP A 254 25.08 -5.34 -28.80
C ASP A 254 24.05 -6.47 -28.63
N GLU A 255 23.99 -7.45 -29.54
CA GLU A 255 23.01 -8.57 -29.50
C GLU A 255 23.03 -9.32 -28.15
N THR A 256 24.20 -9.34 -27.49
CA THR A 256 24.41 -9.88 -26.14
C THR A 256 23.55 -9.19 -25.07
N LEU A 257 23.32 -7.87 -25.14
CA LEU A 257 22.57 -7.15 -24.13
C LEU A 257 21.07 -7.49 -24.13
N SER A 258 20.53 -7.82 -25.32
CA SER A 258 19.15 -8.29 -25.48
C SER A 258 18.93 -9.66 -24.83
N ALA A 259 19.95 -10.53 -24.87
CA ALA A 259 19.94 -11.85 -24.25
C ALA A 259 20.06 -11.78 -22.72
N TYR A 260 20.80 -10.81 -22.18
CA TYR A 260 21.02 -10.66 -20.73
C TYR A 260 20.00 -9.75 -20.03
N SER A 261 19.27 -8.90 -20.75
CA SER A 261 18.27 -8.00 -20.16
C SER A 261 16.86 -8.57 -20.30
N VAL A 262 16.42 -9.28 -19.25
CA VAL A 262 15.04 -9.80 -19.10
C VAL A 262 13.99 -8.70 -19.35
N LEU A 263 14.33 -7.45 -19.03
CA LEU A 263 13.47 -6.31 -19.28
C LEU A 263 13.29 -6.01 -20.77
N VAL A 264 14.31 -6.07 -21.63
CA VAL A 264 14.15 -5.77 -23.06
C VAL A 264 13.44 -6.90 -23.77
N GLY A 265 13.81 -8.16 -23.51
CA GLY A 265 13.15 -9.31 -24.12
C GLY A 265 11.64 -9.31 -23.88
N ARG A 266 11.21 -8.93 -22.68
CA ARG A 266 9.79 -8.83 -22.38
C ARG A 266 9.11 -7.59 -23.03
N PHE A 267 9.85 -6.53 -23.41
CA PHE A 267 9.27 -5.25 -23.91
C PHE A 267 9.05 -5.39 -25.41
N ALA A 268 9.95 -6.11 -26.08
CA ALA A 268 9.77 -6.58 -27.44
C ALA A 268 8.59 -7.57 -27.58
N ALA A 269 8.31 -8.39 -26.55
CA ALA A 269 7.23 -9.38 -26.56
C ALA A 269 5.79 -8.81 -26.42
N PHE A 270 5.61 -7.48 -26.46
CA PHE A 270 4.29 -6.84 -26.25
C PHE A 270 3.30 -7.07 -27.41
N SER A 271 3.74 -7.67 -28.51
CA SER A 271 3.03 -7.66 -29.80
C SER A 271 2.33 -8.98 -30.21
N TYR A 272 2.41 -10.08 -29.44
CA TYR A 272 2.13 -11.40 -30.04
C TYR A 272 1.00 -12.29 -29.46
N SER A 273 0.37 -11.99 -28.31
CA SER A 273 -0.89 -12.66 -27.90
C SER A 273 -1.51 -11.98 -26.68
N LEU A 274 -2.83 -12.14 -26.49
CA LEU A 274 -3.45 -11.86 -25.19
C LEU A 274 -2.81 -12.80 -24.17
N GLY A 275 -2.11 -12.24 -23.18
CA GLY A 275 -1.52 -13.05 -22.12
C GLY A 275 -2.60 -13.58 -21.19
N MET A 276 -2.27 -14.57 -20.36
CA MET A 276 -3.19 -15.08 -19.32
C MET A 276 -3.77 -13.95 -18.45
N ARG A 277 -3.03 -12.87 -18.21
CA ARG A 277 -3.53 -11.70 -17.47
C ARG A 277 -4.71 -11.03 -18.17
N ASP A 278 -4.68 -10.91 -19.49
CA ASP A 278 -5.74 -10.24 -20.25
C ASP A 278 -6.98 -11.13 -20.28
N THR A 279 -6.81 -12.45 -20.43
CA THR A 279 -7.88 -13.44 -20.31
C THR A 279 -8.55 -13.37 -18.94
N LEU A 280 -7.78 -13.40 -17.85
CA LEU A 280 -8.31 -13.31 -16.48
C LEU A 280 -9.06 -11.99 -16.25
N LEU A 281 -8.61 -10.89 -16.85
CA LEU A 281 -9.28 -9.60 -16.77
C LEU A 281 -10.63 -9.62 -17.51
N ILE A 282 -10.66 -10.15 -18.74
CA ILE A 282 -11.87 -10.28 -19.54
C ILE A 282 -12.89 -11.17 -18.82
N ASP A 283 -12.46 -12.33 -18.31
CA ASP A 283 -13.33 -13.26 -17.59
C ASP A 283 -13.84 -12.66 -16.28
N SER A 284 -13.07 -11.77 -15.64
CA SER A 284 -13.55 -11.03 -14.48
C SER A 284 -14.71 -10.09 -14.83
N PHE A 285 -14.65 -9.42 -15.98
CA PHE A 285 -15.76 -8.58 -16.44
C PHE A 285 -16.97 -9.43 -16.83
N LYS A 286 -16.78 -10.55 -17.54
CA LYS A 286 -17.88 -11.48 -17.86
C LYS A 286 -18.59 -11.95 -16.61
N LEU A 287 -17.87 -12.41 -15.60
CA LEU A 287 -18.44 -12.80 -14.29
C LEU A 287 -19.33 -11.70 -13.69
N LEU A 288 -18.86 -10.45 -13.71
CA LEU A 288 -19.60 -9.32 -13.16
C LEU A 288 -20.86 -8.98 -13.97
N PHE A 289 -20.86 -9.20 -15.28
CA PHE A 289 -22.03 -9.01 -16.14
C PHE A 289 -23.02 -10.17 -16.05
N ASP A 290 -22.52 -11.41 -16.01
CA ASP A 290 -23.33 -12.62 -15.97
C ASP A 290 -24.01 -12.82 -14.61
N ASN A 291 -23.39 -12.31 -13.54
CA ASN A 291 -23.92 -12.39 -12.18
C ASN A 291 -24.06 -10.99 -11.55
N ILE A 292 -25.21 -10.36 -11.78
CA ILE A 292 -25.54 -9.03 -11.25
C ILE A 292 -25.51 -8.97 -9.71
N ASN A 293 -25.80 -10.07 -9.03
CA ASN A 293 -25.71 -10.14 -7.57
C ASN A 293 -24.24 -10.03 -7.13
N CYS A 294 -23.34 -10.69 -7.86
CA CYS A 294 -21.91 -10.55 -7.65
C CYS A 294 -21.43 -9.11 -7.80
N PHE A 295 -21.89 -8.42 -8.85
CA PHE A 295 -21.52 -7.03 -9.06
C PHE A 295 -22.08 -6.09 -8.00
N THR A 296 -23.33 -6.28 -7.57
CA THR A 296 -24.01 -5.35 -6.66
C THR A 296 -23.58 -5.54 -5.20
N ILE A 297 -23.68 -6.77 -4.69
CA ILE A 297 -23.41 -7.10 -3.29
C ILE A 297 -22.10 -7.87 -3.10
N GLY A 298 -21.59 -8.58 -4.10
CA GLY A 298 -20.34 -9.35 -3.99
C GLY A 298 -20.58 -10.86 -3.87
N CYS A 299 -19.54 -11.65 -4.13
CA CYS A 299 -19.56 -13.12 -4.04
C CYS A 299 -18.52 -13.71 -3.09
N GLY A 300 -17.67 -12.88 -2.47
CA GLY A 300 -16.58 -13.34 -1.61
C GLY A 300 -15.25 -13.59 -2.35
N ILE A 301 -14.16 -13.48 -1.59
CA ILE A 301 -12.80 -13.77 -2.04
C ILE A 301 -12.71 -15.25 -2.45
N GLY A 302 -12.09 -15.52 -3.60
CA GLY A 302 -11.94 -16.87 -4.14
C GLY A 302 -13.08 -17.31 -5.06
N TYR A 303 -14.18 -16.56 -5.15
CA TYR A 303 -15.32 -16.93 -6.00
C TYR A 303 -14.97 -16.96 -7.48
N PHE A 304 -14.15 -16.02 -7.96
CA PHE A 304 -13.69 -15.99 -9.35
C PHE A 304 -13.03 -17.33 -9.76
N GLN A 305 -12.15 -17.86 -8.90
CA GLN A 305 -11.48 -19.13 -9.13
C GLN A 305 -12.46 -20.30 -9.10
N SER A 306 -13.39 -20.28 -8.14
CA SER A 306 -14.43 -21.32 -8.05
C SER A 306 -15.34 -21.33 -9.28
N TYR A 307 -15.70 -20.16 -9.81
CA TYR A 307 -16.62 -20.03 -10.94
C TYR A 307 -16.03 -20.56 -12.25
N TYR A 308 -14.75 -20.26 -12.52
CA TYR A 308 -14.05 -20.70 -13.74
C TYR A 308 -13.24 -21.99 -13.56
N HIS A 309 -13.29 -22.63 -12.38
CA HIS A 309 -12.46 -23.77 -12.01
C HIS A 309 -10.95 -23.53 -12.17
N TYR A 310 -10.51 -22.29 -11.92
CA TYR A 310 -9.10 -21.94 -11.98
C TYR A 310 -8.33 -22.36 -10.73
N PRO A 311 -7.02 -22.69 -10.85
CA PRO A 311 -6.13 -22.79 -9.70
C PRO A 311 -6.10 -21.50 -8.89
N MET A 312 -5.89 -21.59 -7.57
CA MET A 312 -5.87 -20.43 -6.66
C MET A 312 -4.86 -19.34 -7.04
N ALA A 313 -3.77 -19.71 -7.73
CA ALA A 313 -2.76 -18.78 -8.21
C ALA A 313 -3.21 -17.90 -9.38
N LEU A 314 -4.30 -18.28 -10.08
CA LEU A 314 -4.88 -17.51 -11.17
C LEU A 314 -6.03 -16.66 -10.63
N TYR A 315 -5.91 -15.35 -10.76
CA TYR A 315 -6.87 -14.39 -10.23
C TYR A 315 -6.86 -13.11 -11.09
N PRO A 316 -7.84 -12.20 -10.92
CA PRO A 316 -8.04 -11.03 -11.78
C PRO A 316 -6.86 -10.03 -11.90
N HIS A 317 -5.75 -10.23 -11.17
CA HIS A 317 -4.57 -9.37 -11.07
C HIS A 317 -4.85 -7.86 -10.98
N ASN A 318 -6.01 -7.47 -10.46
CA ASN A 318 -6.43 -6.08 -10.32
C ASN A 318 -7.25 -5.95 -9.04
N VAL A 319 -6.71 -5.23 -8.06
CA VAL A 319 -7.33 -5.11 -6.73
C VAL A 319 -8.73 -4.48 -6.78
N VAL A 320 -9.01 -3.59 -7.74
CA VAL A 320 -10.31 -2.94 -7.86
C VAL A 320 -11.36 -3.94 -8.30
N ILE A 321 -11.05 -4.72 -9.33
CA ILE A 321 -11.95 -5.75 -9.85
C ILE A 321 -12.13 -6.86 -8.83
N GLU A 322 -11.07 -7.29 -8.16
CA GLU A 322 -11.18 -8.28 -7.09
C GLU A 322 -12.03 -7.76 -5.92
N MET A 323 -11.93 -6.47 -5.55
CA MET A 323 -12.81 -5.86 -4.54
C MET A 323 -14.27 -5.85 -5.01
N LEU A 324 -14.54 -5.55 -6.27
CA LEU A 324 -15.89 -5.60 -6.84
C LEU A 324 -16.46 -7.02 -6.82
N ILE A 325 -15.67 -8.03 -7.21
CA ILE A 325 -16.10 -9.44 -7.17
C ILE A 325 -16.30 -9.90 -5.71
N SER A 326 -15.38 -9.54 -4.81
CA SER A 326 -15.39 -10.04 -3.44
C SER A 326 -16.44 -9.36 -2.57
N PHE A 327 -16.60 -8.04 -2.70
CA PHE A 327 -17.39 -7.20 -1.80
C PHE A 327 -18.55 -6.46 -2.48
N GLY A 328 -18.66 -6.53 -3.81
CA GLY A 328 -19.67 -5.81 -4.57
C GLY A 328 -19.39 -4.31 -4.70
N LEU A 329 -20.13 -3.67 -5.59
CA LEU A 329 -20.08 -2.23 -5.83
C LEU A 329 -20.46 -1.45 -4.58
N VAL A 330 -21.50 -1.87 -3.85
CA VAL A 330 -22.03 -1.12 -2.70
C VAL A 330 -20.97 -1.01 -1.60
N THR A 331 -20.38 -2.12 -1.18
CA THR A 331 -19.35 -2.14 -0.13
C THR A 331 -18.07 -1.47 -0.59
N THR A 332 -17.64 -1.73 -1.83
CA THR A 332 -16.42 -1.12 -2.40
C THR A 332 -16.55 0.40 -2.49
N ALA A 333 -17.68 0.91 -2.99
CA ALA A 333 -17.94 2.35 -3.08
C ALA A 333 -18.00 2.99 -1.69
N ALA A 334 -18.66 2.35 -0.71
CA ALA A 334 -18.70 2.83 0.67
C ALA A 334 -17.29 2.92 1.28
N LEU A 335 -16.46 1.90 1.09
CA LEU A 335 -15.06 1.89 1.56
C LEU A 335 -14.26 3.04 0.94
N VAL A 336 -14.36 3.25 -0.37
CA VAL A 336 -13.64 4.33 -1.08
C VAL A 336 -14.10 5.71 -0.61
N LEU A 337 -15.42 5.96 -0.52
CA LEU A 337 -15.97 7.24 -0.06
C LEU A 337 -15.57 7.56 1.38
N LEU A 338 -15.58 6.55 2.26
CA LEU A 338 -15.12 6.69 3.64
C LEU A 338 -13.60 6.93 3.69
N ALA A 339 -12.81 6.25 2.86
CA ALA A 339 -11.36 6.47 2.79
C ALA A 339 -11.01 7.89 2.32
N VAL A 340 -11.70 8.41 1.30
CA VAL A 340 -11.53 9.79 0.83
C VAL A 340 -11.89 10.80 1.93
N SER A 341 -13.03 10.59 2.61
CA SER A 341 -13.46 11.42 3.75
C SER A 341 -12.46 11.34 4.91
N GLY A 342 -11.92 10.15 5.16
CA GLY A 342 -10.89 9.88 6.14
C GLY A 342 -9.60 10.61 5.88
N GLN A 343 -9.14 10.63 4.63
CA GLN A 343 -7.93 11.34 4.21
C GLN A 343 -8.02 12.83 4.54
N LYS A 344 -9.19 13.45 4.33
CA LYS A 344 -9.43 14.84 4.72
C LYS A 344 -9.29 15.04 6.23
N ARG A 345 -9.97 14.22 7.03
CA ARG A 345 -9.90 14.29 8.51
C ARG A 345 -8.50 14.04 9.04
N VAL A 346 -7.77 13.11 8.43
CA VAL A 346 -6.39 12.78 8.79
C VAL A 346 -5.49 13.98 8.55
N ARG A 347 -5.62 14.65 7.40
CA ARG A 347 -4.90 15.90 7.12
C ARG A 347 -5.23 17.00 8.12
N GLU A 348 -6.49 17.15 8.51
CA GLU A 348 -6.91 18.12 9.55
C GLU A 348 -6.30 17.80 10.93
N ARG A 349 -6.21 16.51 11.31
CA ARG A 349 -5.71 16.10 12.64
C ARG A 349 -4.20 15.96 12.75
N HIS A 350 -3.53 15.55 11.68
CA HIS A 350 -2.11 15.18 11.67
C HIS A 350 -1.26 16.11 10.82
N GLY A 351 -1.88 17.08 10.14
CA GLY A 351 -1.23 17.83 9.07
C GLY A 351 -1.01 16.97 7.82
N ARG A 352 -0.27 17.51 6.85
CA ARG A 352 0.16 16.73 5.69
C ARG A 352 1.20 15.69 6.12
N SER A 353 1.02 14.45 5.68
CA SER A 353 1.95 13.34 5.93
C SER A 353 2.42 12.76 4.59
N PRO A 354 3.31 13.45 3.86
CA PRO A 354 3.63 13.10 2.47
C PRO A 354 4.19 11.69 2.34
N ASN A 355 4.95 11.24 3.35
CA ASN A 355 5.51 9.88 3.42
C ASN A 355 4.41 8.81 3.30
N PHE A 356 3.32 8.97 4.05
CA PHE A 356 2.17 8.07 3.99
C PHE A 356 1.42 8.22 2.66
N GLU A 357 1.17 9.45 2.22
CA GLU A 357 0.38 9.73 1.01
C GLU A 357 1.03 9.14 -0.24
N PHE A 358 2.32 9.39 -0.46
CA PHE A 358 3.04 8.87 -1.62
C PHE A 358 3.30 7.36 -1.55
N MET A 359 3.46 6.80 -0.34
CA MET A 359 3.48 5.35 -0.15
C MET A 359 2.16 4.71 -0.60
N MET A 360 1.01 5.30 -0.23
CA MET A 360 -0.30 4.80 -0.65
C MET A 360 -0.51 4.94 -2.15
N VAL A 361 -0.08 6.05 -2.75
CA VAL A 361 -0.14 6.23 -4.22
C VAL A 361 0.69 5.15 -4.93
N PHE A 362 1.92 4.90 -4.47
CA PHE A 362 2.78 3.85 -5.02
C PHE A 362 2.11 2.47 -4.96
N PHE A 363 1.59 2.08 -3.80
CA PHE A 363 0.90 0.80 -3.65
C PHE A 363 -0.40 0.71 -4.44
N LEU A 364 -1.19 1.78 -4.50
CA LEU A 364 -2.41 1.83 -5.30
C LEU A 364 -2.12 1.56 -6.77
N LEU A 365 -1.12 2.23 -7.35
CA LEU A 365 -0.74 2.06 -8.75
C LEU A 365 -0.30 0.62 -9.05
N ILE A 366 0.53 0.03 -8.19
CA ILE A 366 0.96 -1.38 -8.32
C ILE A 366 -0.23 -2.33 -8.23
N SER A 367 -1.12 -2.10 -7.26
CA SER A 367 -2.23 -3.00 -6.99
C SER A 367 -3.33 -2.94 -8.05
N VAL A 368 -3.55 -1.78 -8.69
CA VAL A 368 -4.44 -1.65 -9.84
C VAL A 368 -3.92 -2.46 -11.04
N LYS A 369 -2.61 -2.52 -11.24
CA LYS A 369 -2.01 -3.28 -12.35
C LYS A 369 -1.91 -4.78 -12.12
N SER A 370 -1.57 -5.20 -10.91
CA SER A 370 -1.09 -6.57 -10.67
C SER A 370 -1.36 -7.13 -9.26
N GLY A 371 -2.06 -6.37 -8.41
CA GLY A 371 -2.24 -6.75 -7.02
C GLY A 371 -3.45 -7.63 -6.82
N THR A 372 -3.45 -8.30 -5.66
CA THR A 372 -4.67 -8.85 -5.05
C THR A 372 -4.99 -8.19 -3.73
N ILE A 373 -6.22 -8.36 -3.27
CA ILE A 373 -6.58 -8.08 -1.88
C ILE A 373 -5.66 -8.86 -0.93
N LEU A 374 -5.37 -10.12 -1.26
CA LEU A 374 -4.54 -11.02 -0.46
C LEU A 374 -3.02 -10.76 -0.53
N THR A 375 -2.55 -9.84 -1.37
CA THR A 375 -1.12 -9.50 -1.50
C THR A 375 -0.86 -8.01 -1.31
N SER A 376 -1.89 -7.16 -1.41
CA SER A 376 -1.81 -5.70 -1.28
C SER A 376 -2.09 -5.25 0.15
N PHE A 377 -1.48 -5.91 1.13
CA PHE A 377 -1.74 -5.71 2.56
C PHE A 377 -1.66 -4.24 3.01
N LEU A 378 -0.60 -3.54 2.62
CA LEU A 378 -0.38 -2.14 3.02
C LEU A 378 -1.45 -1.21 2.44
N LEU A 379 -1.86 -1.45 1.19
CA LEU A 379 -2.93 -0.68 0.55
C LEU A 379 -4.26 -0.93 1.26
N PHE A 380 -4.66 -2.19 1.41
CA PHE A 380 -5.95 -2.51 2.01
C PHE A 380 -6.02 -2.07 3.48
N GLY A 381 -4.93 -2.27 4.23
CA GLY A 381 -4.79 -1.75 5.58
C GLY A 381 -4.88 -0.22 5.67
N GLY A 382 -4.25 0.47 4.74
CA GLY A 382 -4.34 1.93 4.64
C GLY A 382 -5.75 2.41 4.32
N LEU A 383 -6.46 1.74 3.40
CA LEU A 383 -7.84 2.05 3.05
C LEU A 383 -8.78 1.88 4.25
N VAL A 384 -8.66 0.77 4.98
CA VAL A 384 -9.47 0.51 6.18
C VAL A 384 -9.21 1.56 7.26
N PHE A 385 -7.94 1.92 7.50
CA PHE A 385 -7.64 3.00 8.42
C PHE A 385 -8.34 4.31 8.02
N LEU A 386 -8.20 4.71 6.75
CA LEU A 386 -8.79 5.95 6.27
C LEU A 386 -10.31 5.88 6.42
N ALA A 387 -10.92 4.75 6.07
CA ALA A 387 -12.35 4.54 6.22
C ALA A 387 -12.82 4.70 7.68
N LEU A 388 -12.07 4.19 8.66
CA LEU A 388 -12.38 4.39 10.09
C LEU A 388 -12.32 5.88 10.49
N HIS A 389 -11.35 6.63 9.97
CA HIS A 389 -11.32 8.08 10.15
C HIS A 389 -12.50 8.79 9.48
N GLY A 390 -12.90 8.35 8.29
CA GLY A 390 -14.08 8.88 7.59
C GLY A 390 -15.38 8.61 8.35
N ALA A 391 -15.56 7.40 8.87
CA ALA A 391 -16.72 7.07 9.69
C ALA A 391 -16.78 7.96 10.96
N ALA A 392 -15.62 8.22 11.57
CA ALA A 392 -15.53 9.09 12.74
C ALA A 392 -15.81 10.57 12.45
N SER A 393 -15.57 11.10 11.23
CA SER A 393 -15.95 12.48 10.90
C SER A 393 -17.45 12.65 10.76
N LEU A 394 -18.15 11.66 10.21
CA LEU A 394 -19.61 11.68 10.06
C LEU A 394 -20.31 11.77 11.43
N GLN A 395 -19.80 11.07 12.45
CA GLN A 395 -20.36 11.12 13.81
C GLN A 395 -20.19 12.49 14.48
N VAL A 396 -19.02 13.14 14.30
CA VAL A 396 -18.75 14.46 14.89
C VAL A 396 -19.66 15.52 14.27
N SER A 397 -19.79 15.53 12.94
CA SER A 397 -20.64 16.49 12.24
C SER A 397 -22.11 16.38 12.67
N LYS A 398 -22.62 15.17 12.90
CA LYS A 398 -23.98 14.96 13.44
C LYS A 398 -24.16 15.55 14.84
N ARG A 399 -23.18 15.37 15.75
CA ARG A 399 -23.24 15.92 17.11
C ARG A 399 -23.20 17.44 17.14
N GLU A 400 -22.37 18.05 16.29
CA GLU A 400 -22.30 19.51 16.18
C GLU A 400 -23.61 20.10 15.64
N LYS A 401 -24.19 19.50 14.58
CA LYS A 401 -25.51 19.91 14.08
C LYS A 401 -26.63 19.75 15.12
N ALA A 402 -26.61 18.66 15.90
CA ALA A 402 -27.58 18.45 16.98
C ALA A 402 -27.44 19.51 18.09
N LYS A 403 -26.20 19.88 18.47
CA LYS A 403 -25.96 20.95 19.43
C LYS A 403 -26.50 22.30 18.93
N ILE A 404 -26.23 22.66 17.67
CA ILE A 404 -26.73 23.89 17.05
C ILE A 404 -28.27 23.91 17.02
N SER A 405 -28.89 22.78 16.65
CA SER A 405 -30.35 22.66 16.62
C SER A 405 -30.99 22.75 18.02
N ALA A 406 -30.30 22.31 19.07
CA ALA A 406 -30.76 22.40 20.45
C ALA A 406 -30.52 23.79 21.07
N SER A 407 -29.46 24.48 20.65
CA SER A 407 -29.11 25.82 21.14
C SER A 407 -29.81 26.96 20.40
N THR A 408 -30.45 26.69 19.26
CA THR A 408 -31.25 27.71 18.56
C THR A 408 -32.56 27.84 19.34
N PRO A 409 -32.80 28.95 20.07
CA PRO A 409 -34.05 29.12 20.80
C PRO A 409 -35.18 29.01 19.79
N ARG A 410 -36.22 28.23 20.12
CA ARG A 410 -37.53 28.38 19.47
C ARG A 410 -37.98 29.81 19.75
N THR A 411 -37.56 30.74 18.90
CA THR A 411 -38.12 32.08 18.86
C THR A 411 -39.60 31.84 18.58
N ASN A 412 -40.42 32.06 19.61
CA ASN A 412 -41.87 31.99 19.55
C ASN A 412 -42.34 32.92 18.42
N ARG A 413 -42.49 32.35 17.21
CA ARG A 413 -43.20 32.96 16.10
C ARG A 413 -44.69 32.88 16.39
N SER A 414 -45.13 33.77 17.26
CA SER A 414 -46.51 34.25 17.35
C SER A 414 -46.56 35.42 18.34
N ARG A 415 -45.89 36.53 18.00
CA ARG A 415 -46.47 37.82 18.35
C ARG A 415 -47.14 38.36 17.09
N PRO A 416 -48.48 38.51 17.06
CA PRO A 416 -49.13 39.22 15.98
C PRO A 416 -48.56 40.64 15.97
N PHE A 417 -48.18 41.11 14.78
CA PHE A 417 -47.79 42.50 14.56
C PHE A 417 -49.00 43.38 14.91
N ASP A 418 -48.99 43.98 16.10
CA ASP A 418 -49.92 45.05 16.45
C ASP A 418 -49.47 46.32 15.69
N ASN A 419 -50.08 46.55 14.53
CA ASN A 419 -49.93 47.76 13.73
C ASN A 419 -50.52 48.95 14.50
N ARG A 420 -49.76 49.55 15.43
CA ARG A 420 -50.10 50.86 15.98
C ARG A 420 -49.37 51.97 15.22
N PRO A 421 -50.09 52.97 14.68
CA PRO A 421 -49.48 54.11 14.01
C PRO A 421 -48.76 54.99 15.04
N ARG A 422 -47.49 55.31 14.78
CA ARG A 422 -46.73 56.32 15.53
C ARG A 422 -47.35 57.70 15.24
N ARG A 423 -48.00 58.29 16.25
CA ARG A 423 -48.30 59.72 16.27
C ARG A 423 -46.98 60.50 16.40
N SER A 424 -46.74 61.38 15.43
CA SER A 424 -45.80 62.49 15.53
C SER A 424 -46.21 63.40 16.69
N ARG A 425 -45.26 63.78 17.54
CA ARG A 425 -45.41 64.90 18.48
C ARG A 425 -44.47 66.03 18.07
N PHE A 426 -45.08 67.19 17.85
CA PHE A 426 -44.54 68.50 18.21
C PHE A 426 -44.37 68.59 19.73
#